data_AF-Q9U451-F1
#
_entry.id   AF-Q9U451-F1
#
_cell.length_a   1.000
_cell.length_b   1.000
_cell.length_c   1.000
_cell.angle_alpha   90.00
_cell.angle_beta   90.00
_cell.angle_gamma   90.00
#
_symmetry.space_group_name_H-M   'P 1'
#
loop_
_entity.id
_entity.type
_entity.pdbx_description
1 polymer ?
#
loop_
_entity_poly.entity_id
_entity_poly.type
_entity_poly.pdbx_seq_one_letter_code
_entity_poly.pdbx_strand_id
1 'polypeptide(L)'
;LEFGLLLESAQQDNKDYDLNIATNFFVDDFIEVINKYQQIANTHYHAMLEKVSYSNPTQTAATINNWVSEHTNGRLREIVTPDSLEGAVITLVNVIYFKGLWTYPFPEVANNVKPFYGTRGKPTNAQYMEQNGQFYYDNSADLGAQILRLPYRGNK
;
A
#
# COMPACT_ATOMS: atom_id res chain seq x y z
N LEU A 1 4.15 14.53 -16.63
CA LEU A 1 5.59 14.82 -16.38
C LEU A 1 5.88 14.97 -14.89
N GLU A 2 5.05 15.62 -14.08
CA GLU A 2 5.31 15.79 -12.63
C GLU A 2 5.07 14.54 -11.76
N PHE A 3 4.10 13.68 -12.12
CA PHE A 3 3.74 12.53 -11.29
C PHE A 3 4.82 11.44 -11.21
N GLY A 4 5.56 11.21 -12.31
CA GLY A 4 6.67 10.23 -12.32
C GLY A 4 7.76 10.60 -11.31
N LEU A 5 8.07 11.89 -11.17
CA LEU A 5 9.06 12.37 -10.18
C LEU A 5 8.61 12.12 -8.73
N LEU A 6 7.30 12.20 -8.46
CA LEU A 6 6.75 11.87 -7.14
C LEU A 6 6.89 10.38 -6.83
N LEU A 7 6.63 9.52 -7.82
CA LEU A 7 6.81 8.07 -7.69
C LEU A 7 8.28 7.70 -7.47
N GLU A 8 9.20 8.30 -8.22
CA GLU A 8 10.64 8.11 -8.07
C GLU A 8 11.12 8.58 -6.69
N SER A 9 10.64 9.74 -6.21
CA SER A 9 11.00 10.26 -4.89
C SER A 9 10.46 9.41 -3.74
N ALA A 10 9.26 8.83 -3.90
CA ALA A 10 8.66 7.97 -2.88
C ALA A 10 9.32 6.58 -2.84
N GLN A 11 9.60 6.00 -4.01
CA GLN A 11 10.09 4.62 -4.18
C GLN A 11 11.61 4.53 -4.36
N GLN A 12 12.34 5.57 -3.96
CA GLN A 12 13.80 5.58 -4.08
C GLN A 12 14.39 4.41 -3.29
N ASP A 13 15.17 3.56 -3.97
CA ASP A 13 15.93 2.49 -3.33
C ASP A 13 16.88 3.06 -2.26
N ASN A 14 16.70 2.62 -1.01
CA ASN A 14 17.52 3.07 0.10
C ASN A 14 17.58 2.00 1.21
N LYS A 15 18.38 2.27 2.26
CA LYS A 15 18.60 1.33 3.37
C LYS A 15 17.70 1.56 4.59
N ASP A 16 16.98 2.67 4.63
CA ASP A 16 16.22 3.14 5.79
C ASP A 16 14.73 2.75 5.73
N TYR A 17 14.17 2.70 4.53
CA TYR A 17 12.80 2.28 4.27
C TYR A 17 12.68 1.59 2.91
N ASP A 18 11.63 0.79 2.78
CA ASP A 18 11.22 0.12 1.56
C ASP A 18 9.77 0.51 1.28
N LEU A 19 9.54 1.21 0.18
CA LEU A 19 8.23 1.67 -0.27
C LEU A 19 8.06 1.25 -1.72
N ASN A 20 7.03 0.44 -1.98
CA ASN A 20 6.68 0.01 -3.33
C ASN A 20 5.22 0.36 -3.62
N ILE A 21 4.99 0.99 -4.77
CA ILE A 21 3.68 1.32 -5.33
C ILE A 21 3.62 0.63 -6.68
N ALA A 22 2.79 -0.40 -6.78
CA ALA A 22 2.63 -1.16 -8.01
C ALA A 22 1.23 -0.97 -8.58
N THR A 23 1.17 -0.77 -9.90
CA THR A 23 -0.09 -0.64 -10.63
C THR A 23 -0.06 -1.55 -11.85
N ASN A 24 -1.12 -2.32 -12.08
CA ASN A 24 -1.20 -3.20 -13.25
C ASN A 24 -2.63 -3.23 -13.81
N PHE A 25 -2.72 -3.22 -15.13
CA PHE A 25 -3.94 -3.54 -15.85
C PHE A 25 -3.88 -5.00 -16.27
N PHE A 26 -4.77 -5.81 -15.72
CA PHE A 26 -5.02 -7.15 -16.22
C PHE A 26 -6.08 -7.05 -17.32
N VAL A 27 -5.74 -7.47 -18.53
CA VAL A 27 -6.51 -7.20 -19.76
C VAL A 27 -6.86 -8.53 -20.42
N ASP A 28 -8.13 -8.72 -20.78
CA ASP A 28 -8.58 -9.98 -21.39
C ASP A 28 -7.89 -10.28 -22.72
N ASP A 29 -7.72 -11.56 -23.04
CA ASP A 29 -6.90 -12.07 -24.15
C ASP A 29 -7.25 -11.48 -25.52
N PHE A 30 -8.50 -11.12 -25.77
CA PHE A 30 -8.94 -10.60 -27.06
C PHE A 30 -8.59 -9.12 -27.32
N ILE A 31 -8.15 -8.37 -26.30
CA ILE A 31 -7.86 -6.94 -26.45
C ILE A 31 -6.43 -6.70 -26.97
N GLU A 32 -6.29 -6.02 -28.10
CA GLU A 32 -4.99 -5.56 -28.56
C GLU A 32 -4.55 -4.31 -27.79
N VAL A 33 -3.50 -4.45 -26.98
CA VAL A 33 -2.93 -3.34 -26.22
C VAL A 33 -2.09 -2.47 -27.15
N ILE A 34 -2.40 -1.17 -27.19
CA ILE A 34 -1.63 -0.19 -27.96
C ILE A 34 -0.23 -0.05 -27.34
N ASN A 35 0.81 -0.41 -28.08
CA ASN A 35 2.20 -0.37 -27.60
C ASN A 35 2.60 1.02 -27.04
N LYS A 36 2.16 2.11 -27.69
CA LYS A 36 2.42 3.47 -27.19
C LYS A 36 1.79 3.72 -25.81
N TYR A 37 0.61 3.16 -25.54
CA TYR A 37 -0.03 3.27 -24.23
C TYR A 37 0.78 2.53 -23.17
N GLN A 38 1.22 1.30 -23.48
CA GLN A 38 2.06 0.52 -22.56
C GLN A 38 3.38 1.21 -22.23
N GLN A 39 4.03 1.83 -23.22
CA GLN A 39 5.24 2.62 -22.99
C GLN A 39 4.99 3.80 -22.06
N ILE A 40 3.92 4.58 -22.31
CA ILE A 40 3.56 5.73 -21.46
C ILE A 40 3.21 5.29 -20.03
N ALA A 41 2.43 4.22 -19.88
CA ALA A 41 2.03 3.66 -18.59
C ALA A 41 3.25 3.23 -17.76
N ASN A 42 4.18 2.52 -18.39
CA ASN A 42 5.41 2.08 -17.74
C ASN A 42 6.31 3.29 -17.38
N THR A 43 6.63 4.15 -18.34
CA THR A 43 7.60 5.23 -18.16
C THR A 43 7.16 6.31 -17.18
N HIS A 44 5.87 6.65 -17.11
CA HIS A 44 5.41 7.79 -16.32
C HIS A 44 4.62 7.43 -15.07
N TYR A 45 4.11 6.21 -14.98
CA TYR A 45 3.26 5.77 -13.88
C TYR A 45 3.75 4.49 -13.20
N HIS A 46 4.87 3.94 -13.66
CA HIS A 46 5.38 2.62 -13.23
C HIS A 46 4.28 1.55 -13.29
N ALA A 47 3.37 1.69 -14.25
CA ALA A 47 2.21 0.83 -14.42
C ALA A 47 2.47 -0.19 -15.52
N MET A 48 2.09 -1.44 -15.26
CA MET A 48 2.21 -2.55 -16.21
C MET A 48 0.86 -2.87 -16.86
N LEU A 49 0.92 -3.61 -17.96
CA LEU A 49 -0.25 -4.22 -18.58
C LEU A 49 0.08 -5.69 -18.83
N GLU A 50 -0.81 -6.57 -18.38
CA GLU A 50 -0.65 -8.01 -18.45
C GLU A 50 -1.90 -8.66 -19.07
N LYS A 51 -1.67 -9.64 -19.95
CA LYS A 51 -2.74 -10.39 -20.60
C LYS A 51 -3.17 -11.55 -19.73
N VAL A 52 -4.46 -11.67 -19.49
CA VAL A 52 -5.07 -12.74 -18.71
C VAL A 52 -6.32 -13.25 -19.43
N SER A 53 -6.80 -14.43 -19.04
CA SER A 53 -8.03 -15.01 -19.59
C SER A 53 -9.14 -14.93 -18.56
N TYR A 54 -10.05 -13.97 -18.69
CA TYR A 54 -11.21 -13.87 -17.80
C TYR A 54 -12.20 -15.02 -18.00
N SER A 55 -12.07 -15.77 -19.10
CA SER A 55 -12.76 -17.05 -19.30
C SER A 55 -12.36 -18.12 -18.27
N ASN A 56 -11.18 -17.99 -17.65
CA ASN A 56 -10.72 -18.80 -16.53
C ASN A 56 -10.51 -17.93 -15.27
N PRO A 57 -11.59 -17.54 -14.56
CA PRO A 57 -11.51 -16.59 -13.45
C PRO A 57 -10.70 -17.13 -12.27
N THR A 58 -10.66 -18.45 -12.05
CA THR A 58 -9.82 -19.07 -11.02
C THR A 58 -8.34 -18.84 -11.29
N GLN A 59 -7.89 -19.08 -12.52
CA GLN A 59 -6.50 -18.83 -12.91
C GLN A 59 -6.17 -17.34 -12.87
N THR A 60 -7.06 -16.49 -13.38
CA THR A 60 -6.86 -15.04 -13.41
C THR A 60 -6.77 -14.46 -12.00
N ALA A 61 -7.65 -14.87 -11.07
CA ALA A 61 -7.55 -14.47 -9.67
C ALA A 61 -6.22 -14.90 -9.04
N ALA A 62 -5.74 -16.11 -9.33
CA ALA A 62 -4.44 -16.58 -8.86
C ALA A 62 -3.27 -15.74 -9.43
N THR A 63 -3.29 -15.41 -10.73
CA THR A 63 -2.30 -14.53 -11.36
C THR A 63 -2.26 -13.16 -10.68
N ILE A 64 -3.42 -12.53 -10.50
CA ILE A 64 -3.52 -11.21 -9.87
C ILE A 64 -3.01 -11.25 -8.42
N ASN A 65 -3.43 -12.24 -7.64
CA ASN A 65 -3.05 -12.37 -6.23
C ASN A 65 -1.55 -12.70 -6.07
N ASN A 66 -0.97 -13.51 -6.96
CA ASN A 66 0.47 -13.75 -6.99
C ASN A 66 1.25 -12.47 -7.30
N TRP A 67 0.81 -11.70 -8.29
CA TRP A 67 1.39 -10.39 -8.61
C TRP A 67 1.31 -9.43 -7.40
N VAL A 68 0.18 -9.38 -6.70
CA VAL A 68 0.02 -8.59 -5.45
C VAL A 68 1.00 -9.03 -4.37
N SER A 69 1.12 -10.33 -4.15
CA SER A 69 2.04 -10.90 -3.16
C SER A 69 3.49 -10.56 -3.48
N GLU A 70 3.91 -10.71 -4.75
CA GLU A 70 5.25 -10.36 -5.21
C GLU A 70 5.55 -8.88 -4.98
N HIS A 71 4.64 -7.98 -5.39
CA HIS A 71 4.84 -6.53 -5.30
C HIS A 71 4.64 -5.96 -3.88
N THR A 72 4.18 -6.77 -2.92
CA THR A 72 4.04 -6.37 -1.51
C THR A 72 4.91 -7.20 -0.56
N ASN A 73 5.90 -7.93 -1.09
CA ASN A 73 6.79 -8.78 -0.30
C ASN A 73 6.01 -9.78 0.60
N GLY A 74 4.92 -10.33 0.07
CA GLY A 74 4.02 -11.27 0.74
C GLY A 74 3.16 -10.66 1.85
N ARG A 75 3.19 -9.33 2.03
CA ARG A 75 2.42 -8.64 3.09
C ARG A 75 0.92 -8.63 2.81
N LEU A 76 0.55 -8.42 1.56
CA LEU A 76 -0.80 -8.61 1.03
C LEU A 76 -0.75 -9.85 0.14
N ARG A 77 -1.65 -10.82 0.38
CA ARG A 77 -1.62 -12.09 -0.36
C ARG A 77 -2.70 -12.17 -1.43
N GLU A 78 -3.84 -11.53 -1.17
CA GLU A 78 -5.01 -11.61 -2.04
C GLU A 78 -5.75 -10.28 -2.03
N ILE A 79 -6.28 -9.89 -3.19
CA ILE A 79 -7.13 -8.70 -3.38
C ILE A 79 -8.40 -9.01 -4.19
N VAL A 80 -8.40 -10.09 -4.97
CA VAL A 80 -9.56 -10.56 -5.76
C VAL A 80 -9.86 -12.02 -5.50
N THR A 81 -11.13 -12.37 -5.71
CA THR A 81 -11.62 -13.76 -5.81
C THR A 81 -12.13 -14.03 -7.23
N PRO A 82 -12.30 -15.30 -7.65
CA PRO A 82 -12.88 -15.60 -8.96
C PRO A 82 -14.24 -14.91 -9.19
N ASP A 83 -15.10 -14.88 -8.16
CA ASP A 83 -16.43 -14.24 -8.22
C ASP A 83 -16.32 -12.72 -8.42
N SER A 84 -15.31 -12.07 -7.84
CA SER A 84 -15.10 -10.62 -8.04
C SER A 84 -14.66 -10.24 -9.46
N LEU A 85 -14.25 -11.23 -10.27
CA LEU A 85 -13.85 -11.04 -11.66
C LEU A 85 -14.98 -11.36 -12.66
N GLU A 86 -16.18 -11.69 -12.18
CA GLU A 86 -17.31 -12.02 -13.05
C GLU A 86 -17.65 -10.83 -13.97
N GLY A 87 -17.66 -11.08 -15.28
CA GLY A 87 -17.93 -10.08 -16.30
C GLY A 87 -16.80 -9.06 -16.53
N ALA A 88 -15.64 -9.22 -15.88
CA ALA A 88 -14.50 -8.35 -16.09
C ALA A 88 -13.88 -8.59 -17.47
N VAL A 89 -13.46 -7.49 -18.10
CA VAL A 89 -12.71 -7.47 -19.38
C VAL A 89 -11.36 -6.77 -19.19
N ILE A 90 -11.30 -5.81 -18.26
CA ILE A 90 -10.09 -5.17 -17.77
C ILE A 90 -10.25 -4.98 -16.26
N THR A 91 -9.26 -5.39 -15.47
CA THR A 91 -9.16 -5.08 -14.04
C THR A 91 -7.92 -4.23 -13.80
N LEU A 92 -8.10 -3.03 -13.26
CA LEU A 92 -7.00 -2.20 -12.77
C LEU A 92 -6.75 -2.50 -11.29
N VAL A 93 -5.53 -2.92 -10.96
CA VAL A 93 -5.10 -3.20 -9.59
C VAL A 93 -4.00 -2.24 -9.21
N ASN A 94 -4.13 -1.62 -8.03
CA ASN A 94 -3.09 -0.82 -7.41
C ASN A 94 -2.85 -1.33 -5.99
N VAL A 95 -1.58 -1.54 -5.64
CA VAL A 95 -1.16 -1.94 -4.29
C VAL A 95 0.00 -1.07 -3.81
N ILE A 96 0.02 -0.85 -2.51
CA ILE A 96 1.09 -0.13 -1.82
C ILE A 96 1.61 -0.97 -0.66
N TYR A 97 2.94 -1.06 -0.57
CA TYR A 97 3.65 -1.67 0.53
C TYR A 97 4.65 -0.66 1.09
N PHE A 98 4.70 -0.57 2.42
CA PHE A 98 5.65 0.30 3.10
C PHE A 98 6.19 -0.39 4.36
N LYS A 99 7.52 -0.36 4.49
CA LYS A 99 8.27 -0.78 5.66
C LYS A 99 9.33 0.26 5.96
N GLY A 100 9.13 1.00 7.04
CA GLY A 100 10.07 2.02 7.51
C GLY A 100 10.44 1.82 8.98
N LEU A 101 11.63 2.30 9.35
CA LEU A 101 12.06 2.39 10.74
C LEU A 101 11.81 3.80 11.27
N TRP A 102 11.19 3.91 12.44
CA TRP A 102 11.10 5.20 13.13
C TRP A 102 12.50 5.78 13.37
N THR A 103 12.64 7.11 13.24
CA THR A 103 13.87 7.79 13.67
C THR A 103 14.10 7.60 15.17
N TYR A 104 13.00 7.65 15.95
CA TYR A 104 12.97 7.48 17.39
C TYR A 104 12.10 6.25 17.75
N PRO A 105 12.71 5.06 17.91
CA PRO A 105 11.95 3.83 18.17
C PRO A 105 11.36 3.82 19.57
N PHE A 106 10.25 3.11 19.73
CA PHE A 106 9.64 2.86 21.02
C PHE A 106 10.42 1.77 21.78
N PRO A 107 10.59 1.89 23.10
CA PRO A 107 11.04 0.77 23.94
C PRO A 107 10.09 -0.41 23.82
N GLU A 108 10.64 -1.62 23.65
CA GLU A 108 9.85 -2.84 23.63
C GLU A 108 9.37 -3.19 25.04
N VAL A 109 8.06 -3.39 25.20
CA VAL A 109 7.43 -3.83 26.45
C VAL A 109 6.62 -5.09 26.16
N ALA A 110 7.01 -6.21 26.77
CA ALA A 110 6.44 -7.52 26.46
C ALA A 110 4.92 -7.64 26.71
N ASN A 111 4.39 -6.87 27.66
CA ASN A 111 2.96 -6.86 27.95
C ASN A 111 2.51 -5.48 28.43
N ASN A 112 1.95 -4.69 27.51
CA ASN A 112 1.34 -3.40 27.81
C ASN A 112 -0.07 -3.30 27.22
N VAL A 113 -0.93 -4.24 27.64
CA VAL A 113 -2.34 -4.27 27.22
C VAL A 113 -3.14 -3.27 28.03
N LYS A 114 -3.90 -2.40 27.36
CA LYS A 114 -4.82 -1.45 28.00
C LYS A 114 -6.15 -1.35 27.25
N PRO A 115 -7.21 -0.79 27.86
CA PRO A 115 -8.46 -0.54 27.16
C PRO A 115 -8.28 0.40 25.96
N PHE A 116 -8.98 0.13 24.87
CA PHE A 116 -9.17 1.00 23.71
C PHE A 116 -10.65 1.34 23.57
N TYR A 117 -10.94 2.64 23.44
CA TYR A 117 -12.29 3.17 23.41
C TYR A 117 -12.68 3.43 21.96
N GLY A 118 -13.31 2.44 21.32
CA GLY A 118 -13.86 2.59 19.98
C GLY A 118 -15.01 3.60 19.93
N THR A 119 -15.34 4.09 18.74
CA THR A 119 -16.38 5.12 18.52
C THR A 119 -17.75 4.74 19.08
N ARG A 120 -18.08 3.44 19.09
CA ARG A 120 -19.34 2.90 19.62
C ARG A 120 -19.08 1.59 20.35
N GLY A 121 -19.94 1.27 21.31
CA GLY A 121 -19.92 -0.01 22.02
C GLY A 121 -19.03 0.00 23.27
N LYS A 122 -18.78 -1.20 23.80
CA LYS A 122 -17.95 -1.38 25.00
C LYS A 122 -16.46 -1.29 24.65
N PRO A 123 -15.60 -0.86 25.60
CA PRO A 123 -14.15 -0.86 25.38
C PRO A 123 -13.63 -2.26 25.02
N THR A 124 -12.67 -2.30 24.11
CA THR A 124 -11.85 -3.48 23.80
C THR A 124 -10.46 -3.31 24.40
N ASN A 125 -9.55 -4.26 24.21
CA ASN A 125 -8.16 -4.14 24.66
C ASN A 125 -7.20 -4.09 23.46
N ALA A 126 -6.12 -3.33 23.59
CA ALA A 126 -5.05 -3.24 22.59
C ALA A 126 -3.66 -3.26 23.27
N GLN A 127 -2.62 -3.66 22.53
CA GLN A 127 -1.23 -3.49 22.96
C GLN A 127 -0.76 -2.07 22.66
N TYR A 128 -0.21 -1.37 23.65
CA TYR A 128 0.24 0.01 23.53
C TYR A 128 1.77 0.10 23.51
N MET A 129 2.28 1.02 22.69
CA MET A 129 3.68 1.46 22.68
C MET A 129 3.76 2.86 23.29
N GLU A 130 4.75 3.10 24.17
CA GLU A 130 4.89 4.36 24.90
C GLU A 130 6.34 4.85 24.81
N GLN A 131 6.55 6.14 24.55
CA GLN A 131 7.86 6.78 24.61
C GLN A 131 7.72 8.25 25.01
N ASN A 132 8.82 8.84 25.48
CA ASN A 132 8.95 10.27 25.70
C ASN A 132 9.99 10.82 24.71
N GLY A 133 9.68 11.92 24.03
CA GLY A 133 10.57 12.50 23.03
C GLY A 133 10.13 13.89 22.59
N GLN A 134 10.97 14.53 21.79
CA GLN A 134 10.68 15.82 21.16
C GLN A 134 10.11 15.56 19.77
N PHE A 135 8.86 15.96 19.56
CA PHE A 135 8.13 15.74 18.31
C PHE A 135 7.44 17.03 17.87
N TYR A 136 7.19 17.17 16.58
CA TYR A 136 6.21 18.16 16.15
C TYR A 136 4.84 17.72 16.68
N TYR A 137 4.25 18.58 17.49
CA TYR A 137 2.99 18.36 18.18
C TYR A 137 2.18 19.64 18.18
N ASP A 138 0.87 19.51 18.03
CA ASP A 138 -0.08 20.62 18.20
C ASP A 138 -1.38 20.14 18.83
N ASN A 139 -2.05 21.04 19.55
CA ASN A 139 -3.43 20.85 19.97
C ASN A 139 -4.31 21.85 19.20
N SER A 140 -4.76 21.42 18.03
CA SER A 140 -5.44 22.28 17.06
C SER A 140 -6.86 22.60 17.54
N ALA A 141 -7.09 23.86 17.88
CA ALA A 141 -8.41 24.36 18.26
C ALA A 141 -9.40 24.30 17.07
N ASP A 142 -8.93 24.65 15.88
CA ASP A 142 -9.75 24.67 14.65
C ASP A 142 -10.28 23.27 14.29
N LEU A 143 -9.46 22.23 14.51
CA LEU A 143 -9.84 20.85 14.23
C LEU A 143 -10.43 20.13 15.46
N GLY A 144 -10.30 20.70 16.65
CA GLY A 144 -10.64 20.03 17.92
C GLY A 144 -9.85 18.73 18.13
N ALA A 145 -8.57 18.70 17.73
CA ALA A 145 -7.76 17.48 17.69
C ALA A 145 -6.29 17.71 18.07
N GLN A 146 -5.67 16.68 18.64
CA GLN A 146 -4.23 16.64 18.86
C GLN A 146 -3.52 16.04 17.64
N ILE A 147 -2.44 16.67 17.18
CA ILE A 147 -1.65 16.26 16.02
C ILE A 147 -0.25 15.90 16.51
N LEU A 148 0.30 14.78 16.06
CA LEU A 148 1.64 14.31 16.39
C LEU A 148 2.35 13.80 15.12
N ARG A 149 3.58 14.27 14.87
CA ARG A 149 4.45 13.75 13.80
C ARG A 149 5.53 12.85 14.38
N LEU A 150 5.54 11.60 13.93
CA LEU A 150 6.62 10.65 14.17
C LEU A 150 7.41 10.45 12.86
N PRO A 151 8.68 10.86 12.79
CA PRO A 151 9.47 10.74 11.56
C PRO A 151 10.03 9.33 11.36
N TYR A 152 10.19 8.93 10.10
CA TYR A 152 10.94 7.73 9.72
C TYR A 152 12.40 8.10 9.40
N ARG A 153 13.30 7.11 9.47
CA ARG A 153 14.64 7.24 8.90
C ARG A 153 14.56 7.49 7.39
N GLY A 154 15.63 8.04 6.81
CA GLY A 154 15.67 8.45 5.40
C GLY A 154 15.07 9.83 5.13
N ASN A 155 14.88 10.66 6.17
CA ASN A 155 14.28 12.00 6.09
C ASN A 155 12.86 12.00 5.47
N LYS A 156 12.07 10.98 5.79
CA LYS A 156 10.65 10.88 5.42
C LYS A 156 9.76 11.15 6.64
#